data_AF-A0A2T4DP47-F1
#
_entry.id   AF-A0A2T4DP47-F1
#
_cell.length_a   1.000
_cell.length_b   1.000
_cell.length_c   1.000
_cell.angle_alpha   90.00
_cell.angle_beta   90.00
_cell.angle_gamma   90.00
#
_symmetry.space_group_name_H-M   'P 1'
#
loop_
_entity.id
_entity.type
_entity.pdbx_description
1 polymer ?
#
loop_
_entity_poly.entity_id
_entity_poly.type
_entity_poly.pdbx_seq_one_letter_code
_entity_poly.pdbx_strand_id
1 'polypeptide(L)' 'MIKSVAVFCGSSAGNDPMYYAEAYKLGRILAKNEIRLIYGGARVGL' A
#
# COMPACT_ATOMS: atom_id res chain seq x y z
N MET A 1 -18.63 -6.13 -6.26
CA MET A 1 -17.31 -5.84 -6.83
C MET A 1 -16.68 -4.72 -6.01
N ILE A 2 -15.42 -4.88 -5.55
CA ILE A 2 -14.72 -3.87 -4.76
C ILE A 2 -14.20 -2.76 -5.69
N LYS A 3 -14.46 -1.49 -5.35
CA LYS A 3 -14.02 -0.33 -6.15
C LYS A 3 -12.85 0.43 -5.52
N SER A 4 -12.72 0.37 -4.20
CA SER A 4 -11.67 1.06 -3.46
C SER A 4 -11.32 0.34 -2.17
N VAL A 5 -10.06 0.48 -1.74
CA VAL A 5 -9.54 -0.08 -0.49
C VAL A 5 -8.79 1.03 0.26
N ALA A 6 -9.14 1.23 1.53
CA ALA A 6 -8.38 2.08 2.43
C ALA A 6 -7.28 1.25 3.11
N VAL A 7 -6.03 1.72 3.05
CA VAL A 7 -4.87 1.05 3.63
C VAL A 7 -4.30 1.88 4.76
N PHE A 8 -4.09 1.23 5.91
CA PHE A 8 -3.35 1.77 7.04
C PHE A 8 -1.96 1.14 7.06
N CYS A 9 -0.92 1.97 7.10
CA CYS A 9 0.47 1.55 7.18
C CYS A 9 1.22 2.40 8.21
N GLY A 10 2.36 1.89 8.69
CA GLY A 10 3.21 2.63 9.60
C GLY A 10 3.86 3.83 8.89
N SER A 11 4.00 4.94 9.61
CA SER A 11 4.75 6.13 9.14
C SER A 11 6.26 5.91 9.06
N SER A 12 6.75 4.74 9.47
CA SER A 12 8.14 4.32 9.35
C SER A 12 8.29 3.24 8.27
N ALA A 13 9.46 3.21 7.66
CA ALA A 13 9.89 2.21 6.67
C ALA A 13 9.81 0.75 7.17
N GLY A 14 9.81 0.56 8.48
CA GLY A 14 10.16 -0.72 9.09
C GLY A 14 11.67 -1.01 8.99
N ASN A 15 12.14 -2.00 9.75
CA ASN A 15 13.55 -2.42 9.75
C ASN A 15 13.80 -3.65 8.88
N ASP A 16 12.74 -4.25 8.33
CA ASP A 16 12.80 -5.42 7.46
C ASP A 16 12.42 -5.00 6.02
N PRO A 17 13.30 -5.21 5.03
CA PRO A 17 13.00 -4.89 3.61
C PRO A 17 11.77 -5.64 3.06
N MET A 18 11.34 -6.73 3.70
CA MET A 18 10.14 -7.47 3.32
C MET A 18 8.87 -6.60 3.38
N TYR A 19 8.79 -5.64 4.30
CA TYR A 19 7.61 -4.76 4.40
C TYR A 19 7.40 -3.96 3.10
N TYR A 20 8.47 -3.38 2.55
CA TYR A 20 8.40 -2.65 1.28
C TYR A 20 8.03 -3.55 0.11
N ALA A 21 8.62 -4.75 0.05
CA ALA A 21 8.36 -5.69 -1.02
C ALA A 21 6.86 -6.09 -1.07
N GLU A 22 6.28 -6.38 0.09
CA GLU A 22 4.87 -6.75 0.18
C GLU A 22 3.92 -5.56 -0.01
N ALA A 23 4.27 -4.36 0.48
CA ALA A 23 3.51 -3.13 0.23
C ALA A 23 3.47 -2.79 -1.28
N TYR A 24 4.61 -2.91 -1.97
CA TYR A 24 4.70 -2.71 -3.41
C TYR A 24 3.86 -3.74 -4.17
N LYS A 25 3.96 -5.02 -3.79
CA LYS A 25 3.17 -6.11 -4.38
C LYS A 25 1.68 -5.91 -4.18
N LEU A 26 1.24 -5.46 -3.00
CA LEU A 26 -0.16 -5.09 -2.75
C LEU A 26 -0.62 -3.99 -3.72
N GLY A 27 0.14 -2.90 -3.83
CA GLY A 27 -0.17 -1.81 -4.76
C GLY A 27 -0.30 -2.29 -6.22
N ARG A 28 0.59 -3.19 -6.66
CA ARG A 28 0.54 -3.81 -8.00
C ARG A 28 -0.73 -4.64 -8.20
N ILE A 29 -1.15 -5.40 -7.20
CA ILE A 29 -2.37 -6.21 -7.26
C ILE A 29 -3.61 -5.30 -7.34
N LEU A 30 -3.67 -4.25 -6.52
CA LEU A 30 -4.78 -3.30 -6.54
C LEU A 30 -4.89 -2.62 -7.91
N ALA A 31 -3.77 -2.13 -8.46
CA ALA A 31 -3.73 -1.51 -9.78
C ALA A 31 -4.16 -2.48 -10.90
N LYS A 32 -3.70 -3.73 -10.87
CA LYS A 32 -4.07 -4.76 -11.85
C LYS A 32 -5.57 -5.06 -11.86
N ASN A 33 -6.23 -4.93 -10.71
CA ASN A 33 -7.67 -5.17 -10.57
C ASN A 33 -8.51 -3.89 -10.66
N GLU A 34 -7.92 -2.77 -11.08
CA GLU A 34 -8.60 -1.47 -11.18
C GLU A 34 -9.24 -1.00 -9.86
N ILE A 35 -8.64 -1.40 -8.73
CA ILE A 35 -9.09 -1.03 -7.39
C ILE A 35 -8.36 0.25 -6.97
N ARG A 36 -9.14 1.27 -6.62
CA ARG A 36 -8.59 2.54 -6.13
C ARG A 36 -7.99 2.38 -4.73
N LEU A 37 -6.70 2.67 -4.59
CA LEU A 37 -6.05 2.79 -3.29
C LEU A 37 -6.39 4.13 -2.62
N ILE A 38 -6.84 4.08 -1.37
CA ILE A 38 -7.04 5.23 -0.48
C ILE A 38 -6.08 5.09 0.70
N TYR A 39 -5.35 6.16 1.04
CA TYR A 39 -4.36 6.15 2.12
C TYR A 39 -4.17 7.58 2.68
N GLY A 40 -3.42 7.72 3.78
CA GLY A 40 -3.27 8.99 4.49
C GLY A 40 -2.48 10.10 3.78
N GLY A 41 -1.97 9.87 2.55
CA GLY A 41 -1.31 10.89 1.73
C GLY A 41 0.14 11.20 2.08
N ALA A 42 0.74 10.46 3.04
CA ALA A 42 2.15 10.60 3.38
C ALA A 42 3.06 10.06 2.26
N ARG A 43 4.18 10.73 1.99
CA ARG A 43 5.20 10.29 1.01
C ARG A 43 6.41 9.61 1.66
N VAL A 44 6.35 9.41 2.97
CA VAL A 44 7.42 8.87 3.82
C VAL A 44 6.88 7.71 4.64
N GLY A 45 7.73 6.74 4.96
CA GLY A 45 7.31 5.48 5.58
C GLY A 45 7.09 4.40 4.53
N LEU A 46 6.13 3.51 4.80
CA LEU A 46 5.79 2.36 3.96
C LEU A 46 4.89 2.74 2.77
#